data_AF-A0ABD5UNP5-F1
#
_entry.id   AF-A0ABD5UNP5-F1
#
_cell.length_a   1.000
_cell.length_b   1.000
_cell.length_c   1.000
_cell.angle_alpha   90.00
_cell.angle_beta   90.00
_cell.angle_gamma   90.00
#
_symmetry.space_group_name_H-M   'P 1'
#
loop_
_entity.id
_entity.type
_entity.pdbx_description
1 polymer ?
#
loop_
_entity_poly.entity_id
_entity_poly.type
_entity_poly.pdbx_seq_one_letter_code
_entity_poly.pdbx_strand_id
1 'polypeptide(L)'
;MEHTLFVIGKLFTTALALVIAYQAYRGYQRHHTQLLLYVAAGFALVGLGGLLEGVLFELLQVSIFEAGFVAALVTAAGMLSILYALYAPNP
;
A
#
# COMPACT_ATOMS: atom_id res chain seq x y z
N MET A 1 13.46 -10.24 20.56
CA MET A 1 12.01 -10.54 20.50
C MET A 1 11.21 -9.37 19.92
N GLU A 2 11.54 -8.12 20.29
CA GLU A 2 10.82 -6.92 19.82
C GLU A 2 10.91 -6.70 18.29
N HIS A 3 12.09 -6.92 17.69
CA HIS A 3 12.26 -6.81 16.23
C HIS A 3 11.39 -7.82 15.44
N THR A 4 11.19 -9.02 15.98
CA THR A 4 10.39 -10.06 15.32
C THR A 4 8.90 -9.69 15.28
N LEU A 5 8.37 -9.14 16.38
CA LEU A 5 6.98 -8.69 16.44
C LEU A 5 6.70 -7.54 15.48
N PHE A 6 7.64 -6.60 15.34
CA PHE A 6 7.56 -5.51 14.37
C PHE A 6 7.48 -6.03 12.93
N VAL A 7 8.36 -6.97 12.57
CA VAL A 7 8.35 -7.59 11.23
C VAL A 7 7.07 -8.36 10.97
N ILE A 8 6.60 -9.15 11.95
CA ILE A 8 5.32 -9.87 11.84
C ILE A 8 4.17 -8.89 11.62
N GLY A 9 4.14 -7.79 12.37
CA GLY A 9 3.15 -6.72 12.20
C GLY A 9 3.16 -6.13 10.79
N LYS A 10 4.34 -5.79 10.25
CA LYS A 10 4.48 -5.27 8.88
C LYS A 10 4.03 -6.28 7.81
N LEU A 11 4.41 -7.54 7.96
CA LEU A 11 3.99 -8.58 7.02
C LEU A 11 2.47 -8.79 7.07
N PHE A 12 1.89 -8.79 8.27
CA PHE A 12 0.45 -8.95 8.45
C PHE A 12 -0.35 -7.80 7.84
N THR A 13 0.02 -6.54 8.13
CA THR A 13 -0.64 -5.37 7.55
C THR A 13 -0.47 -5.32 6.03
N THR A 14 0.71 -5.70 5.52
CA THR A 14 0.94 -5.78 4.06
C THR A 14 0.09 -6.87 3.42
N ALA A 15 -0.01 -8.05 4.04
CA ALA A 15 -0.85 -9.13 3.54
C ALA A 15 -2.33 -8.69 3.46
N LEU A 16 -2.82 -7.98 4.48
CA LEU A 16 -4.17 -7.41 4.46
C LEU A 16 -4.34 -6.39 3.34
N ALA A 17 -3.38 -5.48 3.15
CA ALA A 17 -3.41 -4.51 2.07
C ALA A 17 -3.48 -5.19 0.69
N LEU A 18 -2.69 -6.25 0.48
CA LEU A 18 -2.71 -7.03 -0.76
C LEU A 18 -4.03 -7.79 -0.96
N VAL A 19 -4.61 -8.35 0.10
CA VAL A 19 -5.93 -9.01 0.03
C VAL A 19 -7.00 -7.99 -0.38
N ILE A 20 -6.99 -6.79 0.20
CA ILE A 20 -7.94 -5.73 -0.17
C ILE A 20 -7.71 -5.30 -1.63
N ALA A 21 -6.46 -5.10 -2.03
CA ALA A 21 -6.11 -4.75 -3.41
C ALA A 21 -6.61 -5.81 -4.41
N TYR A 22 -6.42 -7.09 -4.09
CA TYR A 22 -6.89 -8.21 -4.91
C TYR A 22 -8.42 -8.25 -5.03
N GLN A 23 -9.14 -8.04 -3.92
CA GLN A 23 -10.59 -8.02 -3.93
C GLN A 23 -11.15 -6.82 -4.69
N ALA A 24 -10.52 -5.65 -4.56
CA ALA A 24 -10.87 -4.46 -5.35
C ALA A 24 -10.64 -4.70 -6.85
N TYR A 25 -9.51 -5.32 -7.22
CA TYR A 25 -9.22 -5.69 -8.61
C TYR A 25 -10.22 -6.71 -9.17
N ARG A 26 -10.59 -7.72 -8.37
CA ARG A 26 -11.62 -8.70 -8.74
C ARG A 26 -13.00 -8.05 -8.88
N GLY A 27 -13.32 -7.09 -8.02
CA GLY A 27 -14.53 -6.26 -8.11
C GLY A 27 -14.54 -5.42 -9.39
N TYR A 28 -13.41 -4.81 -9.75
CA TYR A 28 -13.25 -4.11 -11.02
C TYR A 28 -13.54 -5.01 -12.22
N GLN A 29 -13.00 -6.23 -12.25
CA GLN A 29 -13.27 -7.16 -13.36
C GLN A 29 -14.75 -7.55 -13.49
N ARG A 30 -15.51 -7.53 -12.38
CA ARG A 30 -16.93 -7.92 -12.37
C ARG A 30 -17.88 -6.78 -12.72
N HIS A 31 -17.58 -5.56 -12.28
CA HIS A 31 -18.49 -4.43 -12.38
C HIS A 31 -17.99 -3.31 -13.31
N HIS A 32 -16.77 -3.45 -13.87
CA HIS A 32 -16.11 -2.46 -14.74
C HIS A 32 -16.02 -1.03 -14.16
N THR A 33 -16.19 -0.88 -12.85
CA THR A 33 -16.12 0.42 -12.18
C THR A 33 -14.67 0.86 -12.04
N GLN A 34 -14.25 1.87 -12.81
CA GLN A 34 -12.87 2.39 -12.78
C GLN A 34 -12.43 2.81 -11.37
N LEU A 35 -13.35 3.25 -10.50
CA LEU A 35 -13.08 3.58 -9.10
C LEU A 35 -12.43 2.42 -8.33
N LEU A 36 -12.84 1.17 -8.60
CA LEU A 36 -12.28 -0.01 -7.93
C LEU A 36 -10.82 -0.27 -8.32
N LEU A 37 -10.37 0.18 -9.51
CA LEU A 37 -8.94 0.14 -9.86
C LEU A 37 -8.13 1.11 -9.01
N TYR A 38 -8.65 2.31 -8.76
CA TYR A 38 -7.96 3.29 -7.90
C TYR A 38 -7.86 2.80 -6.45
N VAL A 39 -8.89 2.10 -5.95
CA VAL A 39 -8.82 1.41 -4.65
C VAL A 39 -7.75 0.31 -4.68
N ALA A 40 -7.75 -0.55 -5.70
CA ALA A 40 -6.78 -1.63 -5.83
C ALA A 40 -5.34 -1.11 -5.88
N ALA A 41 -5.08 -0.10 -6.73
CA ALA A 41 -3.79 0.56 -6.84
C ALA A 41 -3.38 1.23 -5.52
N GLY A 42 -4.33 1.89 -4.85
CA GLY A 42 -4.06 2.57 -3.59
C GLY A 42 -3.65 1.63 -2.47
N PHE A 43 -4.36 0.50 -2.31
CA PHE A 43 -3.97 -0.52 -1.33
C PHE A 43 -2.67 -1.24 -1.70
N ALA A 44 -2.38 -1.44 -3.00
CA ALA A 44 -1.10 -1.97 -3.44
C ALA A 44 0.06 -1.02 -3.07
N LEU A 45 -0.10 0.29 -3.30
CA LEU A 45 0.89 1.30 -2.93
C LEU A 45 1.09 1.39 -1.40
N VAL A 46 0.02 1.38 -0.62
CA VAL A 46 0.11 1.38 0.86
C VAL A 46 0.85 0.14 1.37
N GLY A 47 0.53 -1.04 0.83
CA GLY A 47 1.23 -2.28 1.17
C GLY A 47 2.70 -2.24 0.75
N LEU A 48 3.00 -1.73 -0.43
CA LEU A 48 4.38 -1.55 -0.92
C LEU A 48 5.17 -0.59 -0.04
N GLY A 49 4.62 0.58 0.30
CA GLY A 49 5.28 1.56 1.17
C GLY A 49 5.70 0.95 2.51
N GLY A 50 4.85 0.11 3.10
CA GLY A 50 5.17 -0.66 4.30
C GLY A 50 6.44 -1.50 4.14
N LEU A 51 6.56 -2.29 3.08
CA LEU A 51 7.74 -3.14 2.86
C LEU A 51 8.96 -2.35 2.35
N LEU A 52 8.73 -1.27 1.60
CA LEU A 52 9.75 -0.49 0.93
C LEU A 52 10.79 0.04 1.91
N GLU A 53 10.35 0.54 3.06
CA GLU A 53 11.23 1.04 4.13
C GLU A 53 12.25 -0.02 4.57
N GLY A 54 11.78 -1.26 4.79
CA GLY A 54 12.66 -2.35 5.23
C GLY A 54 13.65 -2.76 4.15
N VAL A 55 13.19 -2.85 2.90
CA VAL A 55 14.03 -3.18 1.74
C VAL A 55 15.09 -2.10 1.48
N LEU A 56 14.70 -0.82 1.53
CA LEU A 56 15.60 0.32 1.34
C LEU A 56 16.70 0.36 2.40
N PHE A 57 16.34 0.13 3.66
CA PHE A 57 17.29 0.09 4.75
C PHE A 57 18.24 -1.11 4.65
N GLU A 58 17.70 -2.30 4.37
CA GLU A 58 18.46 -3.55 4.45
C GLU A 58 19.30 -3.84 3.20
N LEU A 59 18.79 -3.53 1.99
CA LEU A 59 19.50 -3.80 0.74
C LEU A 59 20.34 -2.63 0.24
N LEU A 60 19.86 -1.39 0.43
CA LEU A 60 20.52 -0.19 -0.11
C LEU A 60 21.33 0.57 0.95
N GLN A 61 21.32 0.12 2.22
CA GLN A 61 21.99 0.75 3.36
C GLN A 61 21.68 2.26 3.48
N VAL A 62 20.51 2.66 3.00
CA VAL A 62 20.02 4.04 3.05
C VAL A 62 19.68 4.39 4.49
N SER A 63 19.83 5.65 4.87
CA SER A 63 19.45 6.12 6.20
C SER A 63 18.00 5.74 6.51
N ILE A 64 17.72 5.30 7.75
CA ILE A 64 16.37 4.94 8.18
C ILE A 64 15.38 6.11 7.98
N PHE A 65 15.86 7.34 8.09
CA PHE A 65 15.06 8.54 7.84
C PHE A 65 14.67 8.67 6.37
N GLU A 66 15.62 8.46 5.45
CA GLU A 66 15.37 8.54 4.00
C GLU A 66 14.49 7.37 3.53
N ALA A 67 14.76 6.16 4.03
CA ALA A 67 13.94 4.99 3.73
C ALA A 67 12.48 5.16 4.22
N GLY A 68 12.31 5.67 5.44
CA GLY A 68 11.00 5.99 6.00
C GLY A 68 10.29 7.12 5.24
N PHE A 69 11.02 8.14 4.80
CA PHE A 69 10.47 9.25 4.01
C PHE A 69 9.93 8.78 2.65
N VAL A 70 10.71 7.98 1.91
CA VAL A 70 10.27 7.41 0.63
C VAL A 70 9.06 6.49 0.83
N ALA A 71 9.09 5.64 1.84
CA ALA A 71 7.96 4.77 2.19
C ALA A 71 6.69 5.57 2.54
N ALA A 72 6.83 6.68 3.27
CA ALA A 72 5.73 7.57 3.60
C ALA A 72 5.14 8.25 2.36
N LEU A 73 5.97 8.70 1.42
CA LEU A 73 5.51 9.29 0.15
C LEU A 73 4.74 8.27 -0.70
N VAL A 74 5.24 7.03 -0.80
CA VAL A 74 4.55 5.95 -1.51
C VAL A 74 3.20 5.64 -0.86
N THR A 75 3.18 5.58 0.47
CA THR A 75 1.95 5.36 1.25
C THR A 75 0.96 6.50 1.04
N ALA A 76 1.42 7.76 1.06
CA ALA A 76 0.59 8.93 0.82
C ALA A 76 -0.01 8.93 -0.59
N ALA A 77 0.78 8.57 -1.62
CA ALA A 77 0.27 8.41 -2.98
C ALA A 77 -0.82 7.33 -3.06
N GLY A 78 -0.64 6.21 -2.35
CA GLY A 78 -1.66 5.18 -2.23
C GLY A 78 -2.95 5.68 -1.56
N MET A 79 -2.82 6.44 -0.47
CA MET A 79 -3.97 7.05 0.21
C MET A 79 -4.70 8.06 -0.68
N LEU A 80 -3.99 8.87 -1.47
CA LEU A 80 -4.59 9.80 -2.43
C LEU A 80 -5.38 9.05 -3.52
N SER A 81 -4.86 7.91 -4.00
CA SER A 81 -5.57 7.05 -4.95
C SER A 81 -6.88 6.50 -4.36
N ILE A 82 -6.85 6.05 -3.09
CA ILE A 82 -8.06 5.60 -2.39
C ILE A 82 -9.03 6.77 -2.21
N LEU A 83 -8.55 7.94 -1.80
CA LEU A 83 -9.36 9.14 -1.59
C LEU A 83 -10.05 9.57 -2.90
N TYR A 84 -9.31 9.57 -4.01
CA TYR A 84 -9.88 9.82 -5.33
C TYR A 84 -10.99 8.84 -5.66
N ALA A 85 -10.79 7.55 -5.40
CA ALA A 85 -11.81 6.53 -5.64
C ALA A 85 -13.10 6.75 -4.83
N LEU A 86 -13.00 7.35 -3.64
CA LEU A 86 -14.14 7.63 -2.77
C LEU A 86 -14.88 8.92 -3.12
N TYR A 87 -14.16 9.92 -3.65
CA TYR A 87 -14.72 11.24 -3.93
C TYR A 87 -15.12 11.44 -5.39
N ALA A 88 -14.53 10.68 -6.30
CA ALA A 88 -14.86 10.77 -7.72
C ALA A 88 -16.35 10.43 -7.93
N PRO A 89 -17.10 11.28 -8.66
CA PRO A 89 -18.51 11.03 -8.93
C PRO A 89 -18.70 9.67 -9.58
N ASN A 90 -19.60 8.85 -9.04
CA ASN A 90 -20.02 7.61 -9.70
C ASN A 90 -20.57 7.97 -11.10
N PRO A 91 -19.97 7.48 -12.20
CA PRO A 91 -20.56 7.60 -13.53
C PRO A 91 -21.79 6.70 -13.68
#